data_AF-A0A0B7BI25-F1
#
_entry.id   AF-A0A0B7BI25-F1
#
_cell.length_a   1.000
_cell.length_b   1.000
_cell.length_c   1.000
_cell.angle_alpha   90.00
_cell.angle_beta   90.00
_cell.angle_gamma   90.00
#
_symmetry.space_group_name_H-M   'P 1'
#
loop_
_entity.id
_entity.type
_entity.pdbx_description
1 polymer ?
#
loop_
_entity_poly.entity_id
_entity_poly.type
_entity_poly.pdbx_seq_one_letter_code
_entity_poly.pdbx_strand_id
1 'polypeptide(L)'
;MEELIQPTIVPAILEHDAIAGLTASKPSGLRGRASSNAKEMEDGRSSQHSLDALMRTLNSYIKIMRQHAVDPELIKQIFRQLFYFLCAGALNNLLLRKDMCNWSKGMQIRYNLTHLEQWLRDNSLHEFGALAALEPIIQASQLLQARKTESDVDSICDMCSKLSTAQIVKVLNIYTPVDEFEERVPIAFIRKIQAKLKQRDEQGTTSTTLLMDTKYSYPVTFPFNPSSVSLESVLVPEELHLGFLIKH
;
A
#
# COMPACT_ATOMS: atom_id res chain seq x y z
N MET A 1 -5.48 12.49 9.17
CA MET A 1 -4.40 11.78 8.43
C MET A 1 -4.97 10.96 7.28
N GLU A 2 -6.00 10.14 7.50
CA GLU A 2 -6.68 9.35 6.46
C GLU A 2 -7.10 10.19 5.23
N GLU A 3 -7.91 11.23 5.45
CA GLU A 3 -8.46 12.09 4.38
C GLU A 3 -7.37 12.77 3.51
N LEU A 4 -6.23 13.08 4.11
CA LEU A 4 -5.12 13.74 3.42
C LEU A 4 -4.29 12.76 2.59
N ILE A 5 -4.14 11.51 3.06
CA ILE A 5 -3.38 10.47 2.35
C ILE A 5 -4.22 9.80 1.27
N GLN A 6 -5.53 9.65 1.48
CA GLN A 6 -6.43 8.96 0.55
C GLN A 6 -6.27 9.36 -0.93
N PRO A 7 -6.23 10.65 -1.32
CA PRO A 7 -6.08 11.04 -2.72
C PRO A 7 -4.71 10.68 -3.31
N THR A 8 -3.70 10.44 -2.47
CA THR A 8 -2.33 10.11 -2.92
C THR A 8 -2.11 8.62 -3.14
N ILE A 9 -2.97 7.74 -2.61
CA ILE A 9 -2.76 6.28 -2.63
C ILE A 9 -2.67 5.74 -4.05
N VAL A 10 -3.67 6.02 -4.88
CA VAL A 10 -3.74 5.51 -6.25
C VAL A 10 -2.60 6.09 -7.12
N PRO A 11 -2.40 7.43 -7.14
CA PRO A 11 -1.29 8.02 -7.86
C PRO A 11 0.08 7.47 -7.44
N ALA A 12 0.34 7.34 -6.14
CA ALA A 12 1.64 6.95 -5.61
C ALA A 12 1.94 5.45 -5.73
N ILE A 13 0.96 4.58 -5.44
CA ILE A 13 1.20 3.13 -5.36
C ILE A 13 0.94 2.46 -6.71
N LEU A 14 -0.11 2.86 -7.44
CA LEU A 14 -0.59 2.14 -8.63
C LEU A 14 -0.21 2.82 -9.97
N GLU A 15 -0.12 4.14 -9.99
CA GLU A 15 0.04 4.91 -11.23
C GLU A 15 1.44 5.49 -11.44
N HIS A 16 2.18 5.74 -10.37
CA HIS A 16 3.55 6.29 -10.40
C HIS A 16 4.51 5.37 -11.16
N ASP A 17 4.89 5.78 -12.36
CA ASP A 17 5.77 5.03 -13.25
C ASP A 17 7.21 5.56 -13.16
N ALA A 18 8.03 4.86 -12.39
CA ALA A 18 9.46 5.16 -12.23
C ALA A 18 10.37 4.36 -13.18
N ILE A 19 9.83 3.34 -13.86
CA ILE A 19 10.65 2.38 -14.59
C ILE A 19 10.55 2.68 -16.09
N ALA A 20 11.55 3.41 -16.59
CA ALA A 20 11.63 3.77 -18.00
C ALA A 20 11.58 2.52 -18.90
N GLY A 21 10.62 2.47 -19.82
CA GLY A 21 10.50 1.41 -20.83
C GLY A 21 9.50 0.29 -20.51
N LEU A 22 8.96 0.19 -19.28
CA LEU A 22 7.98 -0.85 -18.92
C LEU A 22 6.57 -0.62 -19.47
N THR A 23 6.20 0.63 -19.76
CA THR A 23 4.88 1.03 -20.30
C THR A 23 4.95 1.43 -21.77
N ALA A 24 6.08 1.18 -22.44
CA ALA A 24 6.39 1.63 -23.80
C ALA A 24 5.70 0.83 -24.93
N SER A 25 4.64 0.06 -24.64
CA SER A 25 3.78 -0.54 -25.66
C SER A 25 2.57 0.33 -25.97
N LYS A 26 2.80 1.61 -26.31
CA LYS A 26 1.83 2.30 -27.18
C LYS A 26 1.98 1.67 -28.57
N PRO A 27 0.91 1.21 -29.24
CA PRO A 27 1.02 0.66 -30.58
C PRO A 27 1.60 1.75 -31.50
N SER A 28 2.84 1.54 -31.95
CA SER A 28 3.44 2.35 -33.00
C SER A 28 2.74 2.02 -34.31
N GLY A 29 1.62 2.70 -34.58
CA GLY A 29 0.88 2.45 -35.80
C GLY A 29 -0.44 3.17 -35.89
N LEU A 30 -0.46 4.49 -35.84
CA LEU A 30 -1.43 5.28 -36.62
C LEU A 30 -0.97 6.74 -36.66
N ARG A 31 -0.25 7.08 -37.73
CA ARG A 31 0.12 8.45 -38.08
C ARG A 31 -1.13 9.14 -38.61
N GLY A 32 -1.84 9.88 -37.76
CA GLY A 32 -3.11 10.52 -38.14
C GLY A 32 -3.46 11.73 -37.28
N ARG A 33 -3.06 12.91 -37.77
CA ARG A 33 -3.61 14.27 -37.55
C ARG A 33 -3.75 14.77 -36.10
N ALA A 34 -3.04 15.87 -35.85
CA ALA A 34 -3.11 16.73 -34.68
C ALA A 34 -4.53 16.93 -34.14
N SER A 35 -4.71 16.60 -32.86
CA SER A 35 -5.70 17.22 -32.00
C SER A 35 -5.05 17.45 -30.63
N SER A 36 -5.18 18.68 -30.16
CA SER A 36 -4.56 19.23 -28.96
C SER A 36 -5.17 18.61 -27.70
N ASN A 37 -4.45 17.68 -27.06
CA ASN A 37 -4.65 17.34 -25.66
C ASN A 37 -3.39 17.69 -24.86
N ALA A 38 -3.22 18.98 -24.56
CA ALA A 38 -2.18 19.45 -23.65
C ALA A 38 -2.38 18.96 -22.19
N LYS A 39 -3.52 18.33 -21.87
CA LYS A 39 -3.81 17.77 -20.54
C LYS A 39 -3.07 16.46 -20.24
N GLU A 40 -2.74 15.64 -21.23
CA GLU A 40 -2.04 14.35 -21.00
C GLU A 40 -0.56 14.55 -20.65
N MET A 41 0.02 15.69 -21.04
CA MET A 41 1.43 16.00 -20.80
C MET A 41 1.70 16.62 -19.42
N GLU A 42 0.67 17.18 -18.77
CA GLU A 42 0.74 17.61 -17.36
C GLU A 42 0.48 16.44 -16.39
N ASP A 43 -0.46 15.53 -16.70
CA ASP A 43 -0.76 14.35 -15.84
C ASP A 43 0.39 13.33 -15.79
N GLY A 44 1.19 13.23 -16.86
CA GLY A 44 2.39 12.37 -16.86
C GLY A 44 3.49 12.86 -15.91
N ARG A 45 3.60 14.19 -15.70
CA ARG A 45 4.60 14.80 -14.80
C ARG A 45 4.16 14.77 -13.34
N SER A 46 2.86 14.87 -13.07
CA SER A 46 2.32 14.73 -11.71
C SER A 46 2.47 13.29 -11.19
N SER A 47 2.26 12.29 -12.06
CA SER A 47 2.47 10.88 -11.73
C SER A 47 3.93 10.59 -11.35
N GLN A 48 4.90 11.16 -12.07
CA GLN A 48 6.35 10.99 -11.80
C GLN A 48 6.84 11.47 -10.42
N HIS A 49 6.05 12.26 -9.69
CA HIS A 49 6.40 12.73 -8.34
C HIS A 49 5.40 12.29 -7.27
N SER A 50 4.42 11.44 -7.63
CA SER A 50 3.35 11.04 -6.73
C SER A 50 3.86 10.16 -5.58
N LEU A 51 4.78 9.23 -5.84
CA LEU A 51 5.43 8.45 -4.78
C LEU A 51 6.26 9.34 -3.85
N ASP A 52 7.05 10.26 -4.40
CA ASP A 52 7.81 11.22 -3.60
C ASP A 52 6.91 12.09 -2.72
N ALA A 53 5.74 12.48 -3.22
CA ALA A 53 4.77 13.27 -2.47
C ALA A 53 4.18 12.49 -1.27
N LEU A 54 3.85 11.21 -1.47
CA LEU A 54 3.44 10.32 -0.38
C LEU A 54 4.57 10.19 0.66
N MET A 55 5.80 9.94 0.20
CA MET A 55 6.97 9.82 1.07
C MET A 55 7.24 11.10 1.87
N ARG A 56 7.13 12.27 1.25
CA ARG A 56 7.22 13.58 1.94
C ARG A 56 6.15 13.72 3.01
N THR A 57 4.93 13.26 2.74
CA THR A 57 3.82 13.31 3.70
C THR A 57 4.08 12.42 4.90
N LEU A 58 4.52 11.18 4.69
CA LEU A 58 4.90 10.25 5.77
C LEU A 58 6.04 10.82 6.63
N ASN A 59 7.06 11.39 5.99
CA ASN A 59 8.17 12.07 6.65
C ASN A 59 7.71 13.26 7.51
N SER A 60 6.78 14.06 6.99
CA SER A 60 6.19 15.18 7.74
C SER A 60 5.47 14.69 9.00
N TYR A 61 4.65 13.64 8.88
CA TYR A 61 3.90 13.09 10.01
C TYR A 61 4.81 12.55 11.10
N ILE A 62 5.82 11.74 10.77
CA ILE A 62 6.73 11.21 11.79
C ILE A 62 7.57 12.32 12.44
N LYS A 63 7.98 13.33 11.66
CA LYS A 63 8.73 14.49 12.19
C LYS A 63 7.89 15.26 13.20
N ILE A 64 6.64 15.57 12.87
CA ILE A 64 5.71 16.27 13.77
C ILE A 64 5.49 15.45 15.05
N MET A 65 5.23 14.15 14.95
CA MET A 65 5.03 13.29 16.12
C MET A 65 6.27 13.25 17.03
N ARG A 66 7.48 13.16 16.45
CA ARG A 66 8.73 13.21 17.20
C ARG A 66 8.95 14.58 17.86
N GLN A 67 8.63 15.67 17.17
CA GLN A 67 8.73 17.03 17.72
C GLN A 67 7.79 17.25 18.90
N HIS A 68 6.59 16.68 18.86
CA HIS A 68 5.64 16.72 19.96
C HIS A 68 5.89 15.66 21.05
N ALA A 69 7.04 14.97 21.01
CA ALA A 69 7.40 13.91 21.96
C ALA A 69 6.30 12.85 22.14
N VAL A 70 5.59 12.52 21.05
CA VAL A 70 4.59 11.45 21.07
C VAL A 70 5.28 10.13 21.41
N ASP A 71 4.65 9.34 22.28
CA ASP A 71 5.15 8.05 22.72
C ASP A 71 5.57 7.18 21.51
N PRO A 72 6.80 6.64 21.48
CA PRO A 72 7.25 5.74 20.41
C PRO A 72 6.29 4.58 20.12
N GLU A 73 5.63 4.03 21.15
CA GLU A 73 4.67 2.95 20.99
C GLU A 73 3.37 3.42 20.33
N LEU A 74 2.97 4.66 20.57
CA LEU A 74 1.84 5.27 19.87
C LEU A 74 2.20 5.58 18.41
N ILE A 75 3.42 6.05 18.14
CA ILE A 75 3.92 6.26 16.76
C ILE A 75 3.84 4.96 15.95
N LYS A 76 4.30 3.83 16.52
CA LYS A 76 4.23 2.52 15.86
C LYS A 76 2.79 2.12 15.53
N GLN A 77 1.86 2.29 16.48
CA GLN A 77 0.44 1.98 16.26
C GLN A 77 -0.19 2.87 15.17
N ILE A 78 0.14 4.16 15.16
CA ILE A 78 -0.34 5.10 14.12
C ILE A 78 0.18 4.68 12.74
N PHE A 79 1.46 4.36 12.60
CA PHE A 79 2.01 3.96 11.31
C PHE A 79 1.56 2.57 10.86
N ARG A 80 1.30 1.65 11.78
CA ARG A 80 0.61 0.38 11.47
C ARG A 80 -0.77 0.62 10.88
N GLN A 81 -1.55 1.55 11.46
CA GLN A 81 -2.86 1.92 10.94
C GLN A 81 -2.78 2.62 9.58
N LEU A 82 -1.84 3.54 9.40
CA LEU A 82 -1.61 4.23 8.13
C LEU A 82 -1.26 3.26 7.00
N PHE A 83 -0.36 2.31 7.26
CA PHE A 83 0.06 1.35 6.26
C PHE A 83 -1.04 0.34 5.90
N TYR A 84 -1.90 -0.01 6.87
CA TYR A 84 -3.13 -0.74 6.58
C TYR A 84 -4.05 0.06 5.65
N PHE A 85 -4.23 1.35 5.89
CA PHE A 85 -5.06 2.21 5.04
C PHE A 85 -4.50 2.34 3.62
N LEU A 86 -3.17 2.50 3.49
CA LEU A 86 -2.49 2.48 2.18
C LEU A 86 -2.74 1.16 1.44
N CYS A 87 -2.60 0.03 2.14
CA CYS A 87 -2.84 -1.30 1.57
C CYS A 87 -4.30 -1.46 1.13
N ALA A 88 -5.26 -1.17 2.00
CA ALA A 88 -6.68 -1.32 1.72
C ALA A 88 -7.11 -0.42 0.54
N GLY A 89 -6.67 0.84 0.52
CA GLY A 89 -6.95 1.77 -0.57
C GLY A 89 -6.36 1.31 -1.90
N ALA A 90 -5.10 0.86 -1.91
CA ALA A 90 -4.44 0.38 -3.13
C ALA A 90 -5.04 -0.93 -3.63
N LEU A 91 -5.24 -1.92 -2.75
CA LEU A 91 -5.77 -3.23 -3.12
C LEU A 91 -7.21 -3.14 -3.61
N ASN A 92 -8.06 -2.34 -2.95
CA ASN A 92 -9.44 -2.16 -3.41
C ASN A 92 -9.49 -1.53 -4.81
N ASN A 93 -8.66 -0.52 -5.08
CA ASN A 93 -8.59 0.08 -6.42
C ASN A 93 -8.05 -0.91 -7.47
N LEU A 94 -7.03 -1.71 -7.12
CA LEU A 94 -6.51 -2.77 -7.99
C LEU A 94 -7.60 -3.79 -8.36
N LEU A 95 -8.39 -4.25 -7.38
CA LEU A 95 -9.46 -5.24 -7.57
C LEU A 95 -10.65 -4.72 -8.39
N LEU A 96 -10.82 -3.39 -8.47
CA LEU A 96 -11.90 -2.72 -9.19
C LEU A 96 -11.50 -2.27 -10.61
N ARG A 97 -10.21 -2.21 -10.93
CA ARG A 97 -9.67 -1.64 -12.18
C ARG A 97 -8.92 -2.67 -13.03
N LYS A 98 -9.49 -3.04 -14.18
CA LYS A 98 -8.88 -4.03 -15.08
C LYS A 98 -7.57 -3.55 -15.71
N ASP A 99 -7.45 -2.25 -15.95
CA ASP A 99 -6.25 -1.57 -16.48
C ASP A 99 -5.04 -1.67 -15.54
N MET A 100 -5.25 -2.06 -14.28
CA MET A 100 -4.21 -2.18 -13.26
C MET A 100 -3.71 -3.61 -13.04
N CYS A 101 -4.30 -4.62 -13.72
CA CYS A 101 -3.95 -6.02 -13.52
C CYS A 101 -3.22 -6.61 -14.73
N ASN A 102 -1.92 -6.34 -14.83
CA ASN A 102 -1.00 -6.93 -15.80
C ASN A 102 0.40 -7.08 -15.20
N TRP A 103 1.30 -7.76 -15.91
CA TRP A 103 2.64 -8.02 -15.40
C TRP A 103 3.42 -6.73 -15.10
N SER A 104 3.41 -5.78 -16.05
CA SER A 104 4.12 -4.50 -15.93
C SER A 104 3.66 -3.69 -14.71
N LYS A 105 2.34 -3.64 -14.47
CA LYS A 105 1.74 -3.06 -13.26
C LYS A 105 2.16 -3.78 -11.99
N GLY A 106 2.26 -5.11 -12.02
CA GLY A 106 2.82 -5.88 -10.91
C GLY A 106 4.24 -5.44 -10.54
N MET A 107 5.11 -5.27 -11.54
CA MET A 107 6.49 -4.82 -11.35
C MET A 107 6.55 -3.38 -10.81
N GLN A 108 5.77 -2.48 -11.40
CA GLN A 108 5.65 -1.08 -10.98
C GLN A 108 5.19 -0.96 -9.53
N ILE A 109 4.09 -1.63 -9.16
CA ILE A 109 3.55 -1.63 -7.79
C ILE A 109 4.59 -2.19 -6.83
N ARG A 110 5.28 -3.28 -7.18
CA ARG A 110 6.32 -3.87 -6.34
C ARG A 110 7.45 -2.88 -6.08
N TYR A 111 7.92 -2.19 -7.11
CA TYR A 111 8.95 -1.15 -6.97
C TYR A 111 8.49 -0.01 -6.04
N ASN A 112 7.26 0.47 -6.19
CA ASN A 112 6.73 1.54 -5.33
C ASN A 112 6.63 1.08 -3.87
N LEU A 113 6.23 -0.17 -3.65
CA LEU A 113 6.15 -0.76 -2.30
C LEU A 113 7.53 -0.91 -1.65
N THR A 114 8.60 -1.24 -2.38
CA THR A 114 9.93 -1.39 -1.76
C THR A 114 10.44 -0.08 -1.15
N HIS A 115 10.08 1.08 -1.71
CA HIS A 115 10.37 2.39 -1.10
C HIS A 115 9.64 2.57 0.23
N LEU A 116 8.36 2.18 0.30
CA LEU A 116 7.58 2.21 1.55
C LEU A 116 8.15 1.24 2.61
N GLU A 117 8.56 0.04 2.18
CA GLU A 117 9.23 -0.93 3.06
C GLU A 117 10.55 -0.40 3.60
N GLN A 118 11.36 0.24 2.73
CA GLN A 118 12.62 0.84 3.14
C GLN A 118 12.38 1.98 4.12
N TRP A 119 11.39 2.83 3.86
CA TRP A 119 11.03 3.92 4.77
C TRP A 119 10.63 3.42 6.17
N LEU A 120 9.91 2.30 6.26
CA LEU A 120 9.61 1.65 7.54
C LEU A 120 10.87 1.15 8.25
N ARG A 121 11.83 0.59 7.52
CA ARG A 121 13.12 0.13 8.07
C ARG A 121 13.91 1.32 8.61
N ASP A 122 14.07 2.37 7.81
CA ASP A 122 14.83 3.58 8.17
C ASP A 122 14.26 4.27 9.42
N ASN A 123 12.95 4.13 9.67
CA ASN A 123 12.28 4.70 10.84
C ASN A 123 12.07 3.70 12.00
N SER A 124 12.61 2.48 11.91
CA SER A 124 12.46 1.43 12.93
C SER A 124 11.00 1.04 13.21
N LEU A 125 10.15 1.05 12.18
CA LEU A 125 8.72 0.72 12.26
C LEU A 125 8.39 -0.65 11.64
N HIS A 126 9.35 -1.31 11.00
CA HIS A 126 9.13 -2.54 10.23
C HIS A 126 8.68 -3.74 11.07
N GLU A 127 9.18 -3.89 12.30
CA GLU A 127 8.90 -5.05 13.17
C GLU A 127 7.52 -4.97 13.87
N PHE A 128 6.89 -3.79 13.89
CA PHE A 128 5.66 -3.53 14.66
C PHE A 128 4.37 -3.73 13.85
N GLY A 129 4.40 -4.65 12.89
CA GLY A 129 3.25 -5.00 12.07
C GLY A 129 2.86 -3.99 10.99
N ALA A 130 3.57 -2.86 10.86
CA ALA A 130 3.34 -1.91 9.78
C ALA A 130 3.70 -2.52 8.40
N LEU A 131 4.79 -3.29 8.31
CA LEU A 131 5.11 -4.03 7.10
C LEU A 131 4.08 -5.13 6.83
N ALA A 132 3.69 -5.87 7.87
CA ALA A 132 2.66 -6.91 7.78
C ALA A 132 1.31 -6.36 7.29
N ALA A 133 1.01 -5.08 7.54
CA ALA A 133 -0.19 -4.43 7.05
C ALA A 133 -0.18 -4.19 5.52
N LEU A 134 0.99 -4.15 4.87
CA LEU A 134 1.13 -4.06 3.41
C LEU A 134 1.15 -5.42 2.70
N GLU A 135 1.27 -6.53 3.44
CA GLU A 135 1.38 -7.87 2.85
C GLU A 135 0.31 -8.18 1.78
N PRO A 136 -0.99 -7.83 1.95
CA PRO A 136 -1.98 -8.12 0.91
C PRO A 136 -1.66 -7.48 -0.45
N ILE A 137 -1.28 -6.19 -0.49
CA ILE A 137 -0.92 -5.53 -1.76
C ILE A 137 0.43 -6.01 -2.29
N ILE A 138 1.38 -6.35 -1.41
CA ILE A 138 2.66 -6.96 -1.78
C ILE A 138 2.41 -8.30 -2.49
N GLN A 139 1.61 -9.19 -1.91
CA GLN A 139 1.27 -10.49 -2.48
C GLN A 139 0.45 -10.35 -3.76
N ALA A 140 -0.43 -9.36 -3.86
CA ALA A 140 -1.16 -9.08 -5.09
C ALA A 140 -0.20 -8.67 -6.23
N SER A 141 0.80 -7.83 -5.94
CA SER A 141 1.83 -7.46 -6.92
C SER A 141 2.68 -8.66 -7.38
N GLN A 142 2.96 -9.60 -6.47
CA GLN A 142 3.67 -10.84 -6.79
C GLN A 142 2.80 -11.79 -7.63
N LEU A 143 1.49 -11.89 -7.32
CA LEU A 143 0.54 -12.68 -8.10
C LEU A 143 0.42 -12.20 -9.55
N LEU A 144 0.46 -10.88 -9.78
CA LEU A 144 0.49 -10.31 -11.12
C LEU A 144 1.73 -10.79 -11.90
N GLN A 145 2.88 -10.85 -11.24
CA GLN A 145 4.16 -11.24 -11.85
C GLN A 145 4.36 -12.77 -11.96
N ALA A 146 3.64 -13.56 -11.16
CA ALA A 146 3.80 -15.01 -11.11
C ALA A 146 3.42 -15.67 -12.44
N ARG A 147 4.10 -16.78 -12.76
CA ARG A 147 3.70 -17.67 -13.86
C ARG A 147 2.39 -18.36 -13.49
N LYS A 148 1.52 -18.53 -14.49
CA LYS A 148 0.13 -19.00 -14.30
C LYS A 148 -0.05 -20.38 -14.95
N THR A 149 0.93 -21.25 -14.74
CA THR A 149 0.94 -22.62 -15.27
C THR A 149 0.45 -23.60 -14.21
N GLU A 150 0.04 -24.81 -14.62
CA GLU A 150 -0.52 -25.79 -13.66
C GLU A 150 0.46 -26.18 -12.53
N SER A 151 1.77 -26.18 -12.81
CA SER A 151 2.80 -26.46 -11.80
C SER A 151 2.97 -25.32 -10.77
N ASP A 152 2.49 -24.11 -11.07
CA ASP A 152 2.59 -22.95 -10.18
C ASP A 152 1.38 -22.82 -9.23
N VAL A 153 0.37 -23.69 -9.34
CA VAL A 153 -0.83 -23.63 -8.49
C VAL A 153 -0.46 -23.66 -7.01
N ASP A 154 0.43 -24.57 -6.64
CA ASP A 154 0.81 -24.78 -5.25
C ASP A 154 1.59 -23.59 -4.68
N SER A 155 2.59 -23.13 -5.43
CA SER A 155 3.42 -21.99 -5.03
C SER A 155 2.63 -20.69 -4.93
N ILE A 156 1.64 -20.46 -5.82
CA ILE A 156 0.76 -19.29 -5.73
C ILE A 156 -0.14 -19.35 -4.49
N CYS A 157 -0.70 -20.52 -4.18
CA CYS A 157 -1.54 -20.68 -2.98
C CYS A 157 -0.76 -20.41 -1.69
N ASP A 158 0.51 -20.83 -1.63
CA ASP A 158 1.38 -20.65 -0.47
C ASP A 158 1.87 -19.19 -0.36
N MET A 159 2.23 -18.58 -1.49
CA MET A 159 2.64 -17.18 -1.57
C MET A 159 1.51 -16.23 -1.16
N CYS A 160 0.28 -16.46 -1.65
CA CYS A 160 -0.87 -15.59 -1.39
C CYS A 160 -1.59 -15.92 -0.07
N SER A 161 -0.84 -16.01 1.03
CA SER A 161 -1.34 -16.35 2.37
C SER A 161 -2.12 -15.23 3.08
N LYS A 162 -1.93 -13.98 2.67
CA LYS A 162 -2.59 -12.77 3.23
C LYS A 162 -3.68 -12.21 2.33
N LEU A 163 -3.99 -12.89 1.24
CA LEU A 163 -5.12 -12.59 0.35
C LEU A 163 -6.24 -13.62 0.53
N SER A 164 -7.48 -13.14 0.47
CA SER A 164 -8.64 -14.02 0.43
C SER A 164 -8.75 -14.77 -0.90
N THR A 165 -9.44 -15.91 -0.87
CA THR A 165 -9.74 -16.67 -2.10
C THR A 165 -10.48 -15.80 -3.12
N ALA A 166 -11.41 -14.96 -2.67
CA ALA A 166 -12.14 -14.03 -3.53
C ALA A 166 -11.20 -13.00 -4.20
N GLN A 167 -10.22 -12.48 -3.47
CA GLN A 167 -9.23 -11.52 -4.00
C GLN A 167 -8.32 -12.16 -5.04
N ILE A 168 -7.74 -13.33 -4.74
CA ILE A 168 -6.86 -14.07 -5.66
C ILE A 168 -7.60 -14.37 -6.96
N VAL A 169 -8.81 -14.94 -6.84
CA VAL A 169 -9.66 -15.25 -7.99
C VAL A 169 -10.02 -14.00 -8.77
N LYS A 170 -10.34 -12.88 -8.11
CA LYS A 170 -10.67 -11.63 -8.78
C LYS A 170 -9.49 -11.14 -9.61
N VAL A 171 -8.29 -11.07 -9.04
CA VAL A 171 -7.06 -10.64 -9.73
C VAL A 171 -6.81 -11.50 -10.97
N LEU A 172 -6.87 -12.84 -10.83
CA LEU A 172 -6.67 -13.76 -11.94
C LEU A 172 -7.72 -13.59 -13.06
N ASN A 173 -8.97 -13.28 -12.72
CA ASN A 173 -10.04 -13.08 -13.69
C ASN A 173 -9.95 -11.76 -14.45
N ILE A 174 -9.48 -10.69 -13.80
CA ILE A 174 -9.36 -9.35 -14.41
C ILE A 174 -7.98 -9.10 -15.03
N TYR A 175 -7.06 -10.05 -14.90
CA TYR A 175 -5.74 -9.99 -15.50
C TYR A 175 -5.85 -9.80 -17.03
N THR A 176 -5.24 -8.73 -17.51
CA THR A 176 -5.31 -8.30 -18.91
C THR A 176 -3.88 -8.26 -19.47
N PRO A 177 -3.47 -9.26 -20.27
CA PRO A 177 -2.17 -9.26 -20.94
C PRO A 177 -1.95 -7.98 -21.76
N VAL A 178 -0.77 -7.36 -21.65
CA VAL A 178 -0.43 -6.12 -22.38
C VAL A 178 0.68 -6.35 -23.41
N ASP A 179 1.52 -7.35 -23.22
CA ASP A 179 2.64 -7.70 -24.10
C ASP A 179 2.44 -9.06 -24.78
N GLU A 180 3.11 -9.30 -25.91
CA GLU A 180 3.07 -10.55 -26.69
C GLU A 180 3.60 -11.76 -25.91
N PHE A 181 4.40 -11.51 -24.87
CA PHE A 181 4.92 -12.53 -23.96
C PHE A 181 3.97 -12.87 -22.81
N GLU A 182 2.82 -12.19 -22.70
CA GLU A 182 1.81 -12.47 -21.69
C GLU A 182 0.62 -13.23 -22.29
N GLU A 183 0.26 -14.35 -21.65
CA GLU A 183 -0.94 -15.10 -21.99
C GLU A 183 -2.08 -14.79 -21.01
N ARG A 184 -3.31 -14.89 -21.52
CA ARG A 184 -4.50 -14.78 -20.68
C ARG A 184 -4.58 -15.98 -19.74
N VAL A 185 -4.94 -15.73 -18.49
CA VAL A 185 -5.07 -16.77 -17.47
C VAL A 185 -6.10 -17.82 -17.89
N PRO A 186 -5.72 -19.11 -18.01
CA PRO A 186 -6.65 -20.16 -18.37
C PRO A 186 -7.74 -20.35 -17.30
N ILE A 187 -9.00 -20.52 -17.71
CA ILE A 187 -10.12 -20.78 -16.79
C ILE A 187 -9.87 -22.06 -15.96
N ALA A 188 -9.25 -23.08 -16.57
CA ALA A 188 -8.88 -24.31 -15.89
C ALA A 188 -7.91 -24.07 -14.72
N PHE A 189 -6.93 -23.17 -14.91
CA PHE A 189 -6.00 -22.77 -13.86
C PHE A 189 -6.72 -22.07 -12.70
N ILE A 190 -7.62 -21.13 -13.00
CA ILE A 190 -8.43 -20.43 -11.98
C ILE A 190 -9.27 -21.43 -11.17
N ARG A 191 -9.88 -22.43 -11.82
CA ARG A 191 -10.65 -23.48 -11.13
C ARG A 191 -9.78 -24.34 -10.21
N LYS A 192 -8.55 -24.66 -10.60
CA LYS A 192 -7.59 -25.40 -9.77
C LYS A 192 -7.19 -24.60 -8.52
N ILE A 193 -6.86 -23.31 -8.70
CA ILE A 193 -6.59 -22.39 -7.59
C ILE A 193 -7.79 -22.32 -6.64
N GLN A 194 -9.00 -22.15 -7.16
CA GLN A 194 -10.22 -22.13 -6.34
C GLN A 194 -10.41 -23.41 -5.54
N ALA A 195 -10.22 -24.57 -6.17
CA ALA A 195 -10.37 -25.87 -5.50
C ALA A 195 -9.35 -26.02 -4.36
N LYS A 196 -8.09 -25.66 -4.59
CA LYS A 196 -7.04 -25.73 -3.57
C LYS A 196 -7.27 -24.73 -2.43
N LEU A 197 -7.64 -23.49 -2.75
CA LEU A 197 -7.89 -22.45 -1.75
C LEU A 197 -9.15 -22.73 -0.91
N LYS A 198 -10.15 -23.43 -1.46
CA LYS A 198 -11.31 -23.85 -0.68
C LYS A 198 -10.92 -24.79 0.47
N GLN A 199 -9.97 -25.70 0.23
CA GLN A 199 -9.43 -26.59 1.28
C GLN A 199 -8.71 -25.80 2.38
N ARG A 200 -8.08 -24.67 2.02
CA ARG A 200 -7.44 -23.74 2.97
C ARG A 200 -8.48 -22.97 3.80
N ASP A 201 -9.57 -22.53 3.17
CA ASP A 201 -10.62 -21.77 3.85
C ASP A 201 -11.43 -22.65 4.84
N GLU A 202 -11.62 -23.93 4.52
CA GLU A 202 -12.23 -24.93 5.42
C GLU A 202 -11.42 -25.14 6.72
N GLN A 203 -10.15 -24.75 6.76
CA GLN A 203 -9.29 -24.76 7.95
C GLN A 203 -9.41 -23.48 8.80
N GLY A 204 -10.30 -22.54 8.44
CA GLY A 204 -10.72 -21.42 9.30
C GLY A 204 -9.89 -20.14 9.21
N THR A 205 -9.01 -20.00 8.22
CA THR A 205 -7.94 -18.98 8.27
C THR A 205 -8.22 -17.71 7.46
N THR A 206 -9.24 -17.66 6.58
CA THR A 206 -9.39 -16.55 5.62
C THR A 206 -10.80 -15.96 5.53
N SER A 207 -10.90 -14.63 5.58
CA SER A 207 -12.14 -13.88 5.32
C SER A 207 -12.64 -14.13 3.89
N THR A 208 -13.95 -14.24 3.70
CA THR A 208 -14.58 -14.37 2.37
C THR A 208 -14.76 -13.02 1.65
N THR A 209 -14.37 -11.92 2.27
CA THR A 209 -14.57 -10.56 1.73
C THR A 209 -13.66 -10.29 0.54
N LEU A 210 -14.22 -9.66 -0.49
CA LEU A 210 -13.48 -9.24 -1.68
C LEU A 210 -12.66 -7.98 -1.40
N LEU A 211 -13.29 -6.96 -0.84
CA LEU A 211 -12.64 -5.69 -0.52
C LEU A 211 -12.14 -5.72 0.93
N MET A 212 -11.04 -5.02 1.17
CA MET A 212 -10.59 -4.70 2.52
C MET A 212 -11.45 -3.59 3.10
N ASP A 213 -11.75 -3.67 4.39
CA ASP A 213 -12.49 -2.62 5.10
C ASP A 213 -11.58 -1.40 5.31
N THR A 214 -11.88 -0.30 4.62
CA THR A 214 -11.11 0.95 4.72
C THR A 214 -11.40 1.72 6.00
N LYS A 215 -12.46 1.35 6.75
CA LYS A 215 -12.84 1.96 8.02
C LYS A 215 -12.40 1.15 9.24
N TYR A 216 -11.76 0.00 9.02
CA TYR A 216 -11.16 -0.77 10.08
C TYR A 216 -10.06 0.02 10.80
N SER A 217 -10.07 -0.08 12.13
CA SER A 217 -9.02 0.47 12.99
C SER A 217 -8.48 -0.59 13.93
N TYR A 218 -7.15 -0.68 14.07
CA TYR A 218 -6.54 -1.52 15.09
C TYR A 218 -6.89 -0.95 16.48
N PRO A 219 -7.19 -1.83 17.48
CA PRO A 219 -7.36 -1.39 18.85
C PRO A 219 -6.10 -0.68 19.34
N VAL A 220 -6.26 0.56 19.82
CA VAL A 220 -5.14 1.36 20.33
C VAL A 220 -4.88 1.02 21.80
N THR A 221 -3.62 1.06 22.18
CA THR A 221 -3.15 0.84 23.55
C THR A 221 -2.21 1.97 23.96
N PHE A 222 -2.24 2.33 25.24
CA PHE A 222 -1.37 3.35 25.82
C PHE A 222 -0.59 2.70 26.95
N PRO A 223 0.49 1.98 26.64
CA PRO A 223 1.32 1.39 27.68
C PRO A 223 1.92 2.50 28.55
N PHE A 224 2.16 2.17 29.81
CA PHE A 224 2.78 3.12 30.73
C PHE A 224 4.21 3.45 30.26
N ASN A 225 4.47 4.73 30.04
CA ASN A 225 5.78 5.25 29.64
C ASN A 225 6.18 6.36 30.64
N PRO A 226 7.06 6.06 31.61
CA PRO A 226 7.42 7.01 32.64
C PRO A 226 8.22 8.18 32.06
N SER A 227 7.92 9.39 32.52
CA SER A 227 8.72 10.57 32.21
C SER A 227 9.91 10.68 33.16
N SER A 228 11.09 11.00 32.63
CA SER A 228 12.28 11.33 33.42
C SER A 228 12.31 12.79 33.88
N VAL A 229 11.27 13.57 33.56
CA VAL A 229 11.20 14.99 33.92
C VAL A 229 10.87 15.14 35.39
N SER A 230 11.78 15.74 36.16
CA SER A 230 11.51 16.13 37.54
C SER A 230 10.53 17.30 37.58
N LEU A 231 9.39 17.12 38.25
CA LEU A 231 8.36 18.17 38.36
C LEU A 231 8.90 19.45 39.04
N GLU A 232 9.83 19.27 39.99
CA GLU A 232 10.51 20.37 40.68
C GLU A 232 11.38 21.24 39.76
N SER A 233 11.82 20.75 38.59
CA SER A 233 12.61 21.53 37.63
C SER A 233 11.78 22.19 36.53
N VAL A 234 10.47 21.93 36.45
CA VAL A 234 9.61 22.50 35.41
C VAL A 234 9.38 23.99 35.64
N LEU A 235 9.67 24.82 34.64
CA LEU A 235 9.41 26.25 34.65
C LEU A 235 8.28 26.57 33.67
N VAL A 236 7.43 27.53 34.02
CA VAL A 236 6.34 28.00 33.16
C VAL A 236 6.83 29.21 32.38
N PRO A 237 6.85 29.16 31.03
CA PRO A 237 7.23 30.30 30.21
C PRO A 237 6.28 31.49 30.39
N GLU A 238 6.80 32.73 30.38
CA GLU A 238 6.02 33.95 30.58
C GLU A 238 5.00 34.19 29.45
N GLU A 239 5.30 33.68 28.25
CA GLU A 239 4.47 33.78 27.05
C GLU A 239 3.14 33.03 27.18
N LEU A 240 3.03 32.10 28.12
CA LEU A 240 1.78 31.40 28.40
C LEU A 240 0.81 32.25 29.24
N HIS A 241 1.25 33.41 29.76
CA HIS A 241 0.45 34.34 30.56
C HIS A 241 -0.20 33.68 31.80
N LEU A 242 0.51 32.73 32.41
CA LEU A 242 0.06 31.97 33.58
C LEU A 242 0.63 32.50 34.91
N GLY A 243 0.87 33.82 35.02
CA GLY A 243 1.48 34.43 36.21
C GLY A 243 0.66 34.34 37.50
N PHE A 244 -0.61 33.89 37.41
CA PHE A 244 -1.44 33.60 38.57
C PHE A 244 -1.11 32.26 39.24
N LEU A 245 -0.32 31.39 38.59
CA LEU A 245 0.10 30.11 39.15
C LEU A 245 1.31 30.30 40.08
N ILE A 246 1.23 29.72 41.27
CA ILE A 246 2.32 29.71 42.26
C ILE A 246 2.90 28.30 42.31
N LYS A 247 4.20 28.16 42.05
CA LYS A 247 4.92 26.90 42.22
C LYS A 247 5.24 26.72 43.70
N HIS A 248 4.65 25.69 44.32
CA HIS A 248 4.88 25.29 45.71
C HIS A 248 6.00 24.26 45.80
#